data_AF-A0A6M3LH23-F1
#
_entry.id   AF-A0A6M3LH23-F1
#
_cell.length_a   1.000
_cell.length_b   1.000
_cell.length_c   1.000
_cell.angle_alpha   90.00
_cell.angle_beta   90.00
_cell.angle_gamma   90.00
#
_symmetry.space_group_name_H-M   'P 1'
#
loop_
_entity.id
_entity.type
_entity.pdbx_description
1 polymer ?
#
loop_
_entity_poly.entity_id
_entity_poly.type
_entity_poly.pdbx_seq_one_letter_code
_entity_poly.pdbx_strand_id
1 'polypeptide(L)'
;MSVNILTGDCTAVLRTLPEQSVHCCVTSPPYWGLRDYGVGGQLGLEKTPEEYVEKLVEVFAEVRRVLWDDGTLWVNIGDSYNANGRAGHGARIDCKQGTNRASAAGMDSNRPHAKQLKQKDLVGIPWRLAFALQADGWYLRQDIIWHKPNPMP
;
A
#
# COMPACT_ATOMS: atom_id res chain seq x y z
N MET A 1 22.43 -11.34 -20.07
CA MET A 1 21.28 -10.68 -19.43
C MET A 1 21.81 -9.51 -18.64
N SER A 2 21.28 -8.31 -18.86
CA SER A 2 21.55 -7.13 -18.04
C SER A 2 20.39 -6.90 -17.09
N VAL A 3 20.69 -6.42 -15.88
CA VAL A 3 19.71 -6.02 -14.87
C VAL A 3 19.97 -4.56 -14.54
N ASN A 4 18.94 -3.72 -14.63
CA ASN A 4 19.00 -2.31 -14.29
C ASN A 4 18.13 -2.04 -13.06
N ILE A 5 18.69 -1.34 -12.08
CA ILE A 5 17.96 -0.86 -10.90
C ILE A 5 17.88 0.65 -11.01
N LEU A 6 16.65 1.16 -11.16
CA LEU A 6 16.38 2.59 -11.23
C LEU A 6 15.91 3.05 -9.85
N THR A 7 16.67 3.96 -9.24
CA THR A 7 16.38 4.46 -7.88
C THR A 7 15.70 5.83 -7.96
N GLY A 8 14.52 5.94 -7.37
CA GLY A 8 13.77 7.20 -7.28
C GLY A 8 12.32 6.98 -6.87
N ASP A 9 11.53 8.05 -6.91
CA ASP A 9 10.08 7.96 -6.85
C ASP A 9 9.56 7.12 -8.03
N CYS A 10 8.75 6.11 -7.77
CA CYS A 10 8.37 5.13 -8.78
C CYS A 10 7.57 5.76 -9.93
N THR A 11 6.69 6.72 -9.64
CA THR A 11 5.89 7.43 -10.66
C THR A 11 6.80 8.28 -11.56
N ALA A 12 7.72 9.04 -10.96
CA ALA A 12 8.69 9.84 -11.71
C ALA A 12 9.61 8.98 -12.58
N VAL A 13 10.09 7.85 -12.07
CA VAL A 13 10.95 6.92 -12.81
C VAL A 13 10.19 6.24 -13.95
N LEU A 14 8.97 5.75 -13.71
CA LEU A 14 8.15 5.13 -14.75
C LEU A 14 7.95 6.06 -15.95
N ARG A 15 7.75 7.37 -15.72
CA ARG A 15 7.62 8.38 -16.79
C ARG A 15 8.83 8.52 -17.71
N THR A 16 10.01 8.08 -17.27
CA THR A 16 11.22 8.07 -18.10
C THR A 16 11.31 6.85 -19.01
N LEU A 17 10.49 5.82 -18.76
CA LEU A 17 10.46 4.61 -19.57
C LEU A 17 9.58 4.79 -20.81
N PRO A 18 9.97 4.21 -21.96
CA PRO A 18 9.15 4.21 -23.16
C PRO A 18 7.80 3.52 -22.92
N GLU A 19 6.78 3.96 -23.66
CA GLU A 19 5.51 3.24 -23.76
C GLU A 19 5.74 1.83 -24.31
N GLN A 20 4.90 0.88 -23.94
CA GLN A 20 4.95 -0.49 -24.46
C GLN A 20 6.38 -1.07 -24.49
N SER A 21 7.06 -1.05 -23.35
CA SER A 21 8.44 -1.55 -23.19
C SER A 21 8.58 -2.67 -22.15
N VAL A 22 7.50 -2.97 -21.42
CA VAL A 22 7.48 -3.96 -20.34
C VAL A 22 6.42 -5.02 -20.61
N HIS A 23 6.75 -6.30 -20.42
CA HIS A 23 5.79 -7.40 -20.61
C HIS A 23 5.00 -7.73 -19.32
N CYS A 24 5.63 -7.55 -18.16
CA CYS A 24 5.06 -7.94 -16.88
C CYS A 24 5.53 -7.01 -15.76
N CYS A 25 4.60 -6.58 -14.92
CA CYS A 25 4.88 -5.92 -13.65
C CYS A 25 4.43 -6.85 -12.51
N VAL A 26 5.33 -7.11 -11.56
CA VAL A 26 5.01 -7.83 -10.32
C VAL A 26 5.41 -6.93 -9.16
N THR A 27 4.47 -6.63 -8.28
CA THR A 27 4.73 -5.66 -7.20
C THR A 27 3.93 -5.96 -5.93
N SER A 28 4.39 -5.34 -4.84
CA SER A 28 3.70 -5.23 -3.56
C SER A 28 3.84 -3.78 -3.12
N PRO A 29 2.82 -2.91 -3.32
CA PRO A 29 2.93 -1.51 -2.94
C PRO A 29 3.14 -1.38 -1.41
N PRO A 30 3.66 -0.24 -0.91
CA PRO A 30 3.59 0.08 0.51
C PRO A 30 2.13 -0.02 1.01
N TYR A 31 1.86 -0.87 2.01
CA TYR A 31 0.50 -1.10 2.48
C TYR A 31 -0.02 0.07 3.33
N TRP A 32 -1.30 0.38 3.17
CA TRP A 32 -1.94 1.49 3.86
C TRP A 32 -1.93 1.34 5.38
N GLY A 33 -1.37 2.34 6.07
CA GLY A 33 -1.29 2.42 7.52
C GLY A 33 -0.42 1.34 8.16
N LEU A 34 0.49 0.72 7.42
CA LEU A 34 1.32 -0.38 7.94
C LEU A 34 2.72 0.07 8.36
N ARG A 35 3.44 0.82 7.51
CA ARG A 35 4.85 1.14 7.73
C ARG A 35 5.22 2.54 7.29
N ASP A 36 5.86 3.27 8.19
CA ASP A 36 6.61 4.49 7.89
C ASP A 36 8.05 4.10 7.52
N TYR A 37 8.47 4.48 6.31
CA TYR A 37 9.82 4.26 5.77
C TYR A 37 10.75 5.46 6.02
N GLY A 38 10.25 6.53 6.67
CA GLY A 38 11.02 7.71 7.02
C GLY A 38 11.35 8.62 5.83
N VAL A 39 10.61 8.48 4.73
CA VAL A 39 10.84 9.24 3.49
C VAL A 39 9.60 10.06 3.16
N GLY A 40 9.79 11.36 2.94
CA GLY A 40 8.71 12.26 2.54
C GLY A 40 8.08 11.84 1.21
N GLY A 41 6.76 11.90 1.12
CA GLY A 41 6.02 11.51 -0.08
C GLY A 41 5.89 10.01 -0.31
N GLN A 42 6.24 9.17 0.67
CA GLN A 42 6.00 7.73 0.58
C GLN A 42 4.51 7.40 0.41
N LEU A 43 4.23 6.33 -0.32
CA LEU A 43 2.91 5.73 -0.37
C LEU A 43 2.59 4.98 0.93
N GLY A 44 1.30 4.85 1.23
CA GLY A 44 0.77 4.05 2.33
C GLY A 44 0.54 4.82 3.63
N LEU A 45 0.80 6.13 3.68
CA LEU A 45 0.52 6.99 4.85
C LEU A 45 -0.53 8.08 4.56
N GLU A 46 -1.28 7.93 3.48
CA GLU A 46 -2.39 8.80 3.10
C GLU A 46 -3.47 8.79 4.18
N LYS A 47 -4.22 9.88 4.32
CA LYS A 47 -5.12 10.08 5.47
C LYS A 47 -6.33 9.17 5.40
N THR A 48 -6.75 8.80 4.20
CA THR A 48 -7.91 7.95 3.95
C THR A 48 -7.57 6.79 3.02
N PRO A 49 -8.31 5.67 3.10
CA PRO A 49 -8.22 4.59 2.12
C PRO A 49 -8.43 5.08 0.69
N GLU A 50 -9.32 6.06 0.50
CA GLU A 50 -9.64 6.63 -0.81
C GLU A 50 -8.44 7.37 -1.40
N GLU A 51 -7.79 8.26 -0.63
CA GLU A 51 -6.57 8.96 -1.05
C GLU A 51 -5.44 7.98 -1.41
N TYR A 52 -5.28 6.90 -0.62
CA TYR A 52 -4.30 5.86 -0.91
C TYR A 52 -4.59 5.13 -2.23
N VAL A 53 -5.85 4.74 -2.45
CA VAL A 53 -6.25 4.05 -3.68
C VAL A 53 -6.10 4.98 -4.89
N GLU A 54 -6.46 6.26 -4.78
CA GLU A 54 -6.24 7.26 -5.84
C GLU A 54 -4.77 7.36 -6.22
N LYS A 55 -3.87 7.42 -5.23
CA LYS A 55 -2.42 7.44 -5.46
C LYS A 55 -1.90 6.17 -6.13
N LEU A 56 -2.42 5.01 -5.76
CA LEU A 56 -2.07 3.76 -6.44
C LEU A 56 -2.59 3.73 -7.88
N VAL A 57 -3.80 4.24 -8.15
CA VAL A 57 -4.32 4.36 -9.52
C VAL A 57 -3.42 5.27 -10.36
N GLU A 58 -2.94 6.39 -9.83
CA GLU A 58 -1.97 7.25 -10.52
C GLU A 58 -0.69 6.49 -10.90
N VAL A 59 -0.12 5.70 -9.97
CA VAL A 59 1.08 4.88 -10.25
C VAL A 59 0.78 3.81 -11.29
N PHE A 60 -0.34 3.11 -11.14
CA PHE A 60 -0.70 2.02 -12.06
C PHE A 60 -1.10 2.54 -13.43
N ALA A 61 -1.57 3.77 -13.60
CA ALA A 61 -1.74 4.38 -14.92
C ALA A 61 -0.40 4.45 -15.68
N GLU A 62 0.70 4.83 -15.01
CA GLU A 62 2.04 4.81 -15.60
C GLU A 62 2.55 3.39 -15.86
N VAL A 63 2.21 2.43 -14.98
CA VAL A 63 2.50 1.01 -15.24
C VAL A 63 1.78 0.53 -16.49
N ARG A 64 0.50 0.86 -16.67
CA ARG A 64 -0.27 0.49 -17.87
C ARG A 64 0.37 1.06 -19.12
N ARG A 65 0.80 2.33 -19.09
CA ARG A 65 1.45 3.00 -20.21
C ARG A 65 2.72 2.28 -20.68
N VAL A 66 3.55 1.82 -19.75
CA VAL A 66 4.80 1.13 -20.09
C VAL A 66 4.59 -0.34 -20.44
N LEU A 67 3.46 -0.95 -20.07
CA LEU A 67 3.15 -2.32 -20.44
C LEU A 67 2.80 -2.44 -21.91
N TRP A 68 3.10 -3.60 -22.51
CA TRP A 68 2.51 -4.01 -23.78
C TRP A 68 1.00 -4.18 -23.66
N ASP A 69 0.30 -4.16 -24.80
CA ASP A 69 -1.15 -4.33 -24.85
C ASP A 69 -1.62 -5.68 -24.26
N ASP A 70 -0.76 -6.70 -24.31
CA ASP A 70 -0.95 -8.03 -23.72
C ASP A 70 -0.20 -8.21 -22.39
N GLY A 71 0.40 -7.14 -21.86
CA GLY A 71 1.18 -7.15 -20.64
C GLY A 71 0.33 -7.38 -19.39
N THR A 72 0.93 -7.96 -18.36
CA THR A 72 0.23 -8.31 -17.12
C THR A 72 0.75 -7.57 -15.89
N LEU A 73 -0.16 -7.14 -15.02
CA LEU A 73 0.14 -6.58 -13.70
C LEU A 73 -0.28 -7.58 -12.62
N TRP A 74 0.66 -7.94 -11.75
CA TRP A 74 0.45 -8.79 -10.58
C TRP A 74 0.69 -7.99 -9.32
N VAL A 75 -0.37 -7.75 -8.54
CA VAL A 75 -0.32 -6.96 -7.31
C VAL A 75 -0.54 -7.86 -6.10
N ASN A 76 0.49 -7.98 -5.26
CA ASN A 76 0.35 -8.55 -3.93
C ASN A 76 -0.06 -7.44 -2.97
N ILE A 77 -1.27 -7.54 -2.40
CA ILE A 77 -1.78 -6.54 -1.48
C ILE A 77 -2.57 -7.19 -0.36
N GLY A 78 -2.21 -6.84 0.87
CA GLY A 78 -2.92 -7.25 2.08
C GLY A 78 -3.96 -6.23 2.48
N ASP A 79 -4.97 -6.68 3.22
CA ASP A 79 -5.93 -5.76 3.84
C ASP A 79 -5.42 -5.27 5.20
N SER A 80 -6.03 -4.18 5.66
CA SER A 80 -5.81 -3.58 6.96
C SER A 80 -7.09 -3.65 7.77
N TYR A 81 -6.96 -3.80 9.08
CA TYR A 81 -8.08 -3.62 10.00
C TYR A 81 -8.16 -2.17 10.43
N ASN A 82 -9.37 -1.62 10.40
CA ASN A 82 -9.62 -0.27 10.86
C ASN A 82 -9.38 -0.20 12.38
N ALA A 83 -8.51 0.71 12.79
CA ALA A 83 -8.27 1.00 14.19
C ALA A 83 -9.20 2.12 14.63
N ASN A 84 -9.62 2.12 15.90
CA ASN A 84 -10.26 3.29 16.48
C ASN A 84 -9.12 4.29 16.73
N GLY A 85 -9.07 5.38 15.95
CA GLY A 85 -8.01 6.37 16.05
C GLY A 85 -7.80 6.73 17.51
N ARG A 86 -6.65 6.38 18.09
CA ARG A 86 -6.33 6.82 19.46
C ARG A 86 -5.90 8.27 19.37
N ALA A 87 -6.85 9.20 19.35
CA ALA A 87 -6.60 10.51 19.92
C ALA A 87 -6.46 10.30 21.44
N GLY A 88 -5.22 10.23 21.94
CA GLY A 88 -4.96 10.18 23.37
C GLY A 88 -4.99 8.78 24.01
N HIS A 89 -3.96 7.99 23.75
CA HIS A 89 -3.08 7.76 24.88
C HIS A 89 -1.87 8.62 24.59
N GLY A 90 -1.61 9.63 25.43
CA GLY A 90 -0.34 10.33 25.37
C GLY A 90 0.80 9.31 25.30
N ALA A 91 1.96 9.72 24.79
CA ALA A 91 3.18 9.01 25.10
C ALA A 91 3.11 8.67 26.59
N ARG A 92 2.85 7.39 26.92
CA ARG A 92 2.83 7.01 28.32
C ARG A 92 4.28 7.19 28.70
N ILE A 93 4.55 8.18 29.55
CA ILE A 93 5.88 8.44 30.11
C ILE A 93 6.36 7.19 30.89
N ASP A 94 5.45 6.25 31.10
CA ASP A 94 5.50 5.07 31.91
C ASP A 94 4.95 3.83 31.15
N CYS A 95 5.83 2.86 30.96
CA CYS A 95 5.55 1.59 30.28
C CYS A 95 4.67 0.69 31.18
N LYS A 96 3.50 0.26 30.68
CA LYS A 96 2.65 -0.72 31.41
C LYS A 96 3.37 -2.07 31.61
N GLN A 97 4.34 -2.37 30.76
CA GLN A 97 5.31 -3.46 30.84
C GLN A 97 6.61 -3.01 30.16
N GLY A 98 7.77 -3.21 30.81
CA GLY A 98 9.09 -2.78 30.30
C GLY A 98 9.56 -3.45 29.00
N THR A 99 8.81 -4.44 28.51
CA THR A 99 9.05 -5.14 27.24
C THR A 99 8.46 -4.42 26.02
N ASN A 100 7.55 -3.46 26.21
CA ASN A 100 6.85 -2.78 25.10
C ASN A 100 7.55 -1.46 24.70
N ARG A 101 8.80 -1.55 24.22
CA ARG A 101 9.58 -0.40 23.72
C ARG A 101 8.87 0.35 22.58
N ALA A 102 8.05 -0.34 21.78
CA ALA A 102 7.28 0.27 20.69
C ALA A 102 6.26 1.31 21.18
N SER A 103 5.71 1.15 22.38
CA SER A 103 4.76 2.11 22.97
C SER A 103 5.44 3.38 23.52
N ALA A 104 6.74 3.32 23.82
CA ALA A 104 7.49 4.44 24.42
C ALA A 104 8.06 5.41 23.37
N ALA A 105 8.30 4.94 22.15
CA ALA A 105 8.98 5.72 21.10
C ALA A 105 8.02 6.42 20.12
N GLY A 106 6.69 6.35 20.33
CA GLY A 106 5.73 6.94 19.39
C GLY A 106 5.72 6.31 17.99
N MET A 107 6.42 5.18 17.80
CA MET A 107 6.56 4.47 16.52
C MET A 107 5.28 3.77 16.06
N ASP A 108 4.22 3.80 16.88
CA ASP A 108 2.92 3.14 16.66
C ASP A 108 1.81 4.16 16.36
N SER A 109 2.19 5.34 15.86
CA SER A 109 1.29 6.49 15.65
C SER A 109 0.43 6.40 14.39
N ASN A 110 0.84 5.60 13.40
CA ASN A 110 0.18 5.56 12.10
C ASN A 110 -0.73 4.34 11.95
N ARG A 111 -1.75 4.26 12.80
CA ARG A 111 -2.75 3.19 12.72
C ARG A 111 -3.85 3.57 11.71
N PRO A 112 -4.26 2.65 10.82
CA PRO A 112 -5.26 2.95 9.81
C PRO A 112 -6.59 3.34 10.47
N HIS A 113 -7.10 4.55 10.17
CA HIS A 113 -8.35 5.07 10.74
C HIS A 113 -9.22 5.69 9.65
N ALA A 114 -10.08 4.86 9.08
CA ALA A 114 -11.13 5.26 8.17
C ALA A 114 -12.38 5.63 8.99
N LYS A 115 -12.77 6.92 8.94
CA LYS A 115 -13.88 7.48 9.75
C LYS A 115 -15.23 6.77 9.57
N GLN A 116 -15.45 6.18 8.39
CA GLN A 116 -16.72 5.54 8.03
C GLN A 116 -16.80 4.06 8.44
N LEU A 117 -15.71 3.48 8.93
CA LEU A 117 -15.64 2.08 9.32
C LEU A 117 -15.62 1.97 10.84
N LYS A 118 -16.19 0.88 11.38
CA LYS A 118 -16.11 0.58 12.81
C LYS A 118 -14.71 0.08 13.15
N GLN A 119 -14.37 0.13 14.43
CA GLN A 119 -13.15 -0.49 14.91
C GLN A 119 -13.17 -2.01 14.63
N LYS A 120 -12.04 -2.55 14.14
CA LYS A 120 -11.85 -3.95 13.72
C LYS A 120 -12.61 -4.35 12.44
N ASP A 121 -13.21 -3.41 11.71
CA ASP A 121 -13.69 -3.72 10.36
C ASP A 121 -12.49 -3.93 9.43
N LEU A 122 -12.59 -4.89 8.51
CA LEU A 122 -11.70 -4.94 7.37
C LEU A 122 -11.94 -3.69 6.52
N VAL A 123 -10.86 -3.03 6.11
CA VAL A 123 -10.96 -1.81 5.31
C VAL A 123 -11.39 -2.13 3.88
N GLY A 124 -11.05 -3.32 3.39
CA GLY A 124 -11.34 -3.77 2.04
C GLY A 124 -10.37 -3.19 1.02
N ILE A 125 -9.12 -2.88 1.41
CA ILE A 125 -8.12 -2.26 0.53
C ILE A 125 -7.93 -3.03 -0.80
N PRO A 126 -7.76 -4.37 -0.80
CA PRO A 126 -7.60 -5.12 -2.05
C PRO A 126 -8.77 -4.93 -3.02
N TRP A 127 -10.00 -4.95 -2.51
CA TRP A 127 -11.21 -4.80 -3.32
C TRP A 127 -11.44 -3.37 -3.79
N ARG A 128 -11.18 -2.38 -2.94
CA ARG A 128 -11.23 -0.96 -3.31
C ARG A 128 -10.27 -0.65 -4.44
N LEU A 129 -9.03 -1.14 -4.33
CA LEU A 129 -8.02 -0.99 -5.38
C LEU A 129 -8.46 -1.71 -6.67
N ALA A 130 -8.91 -2.96 -6.57
CA ALA A 130 -9.32 -3.73 -7.74
C ALA A 130 -10.45 -3.04 -8.52
N PHE A 131 -11.48 -2.54 -7.84
CA PHE A 131 -12.59 -1.84 -8.48
C PHE A 131 -12.18 -0.47 -9.03
N ALA A 132 -11.29 0.26 -8.34
CA ALA A 132 -10.76 1.52 -8.85
C ALA A 132 -9.92 1.30 -10.13
N LEU A 133 -9.10 0.24 -10.18
CA LEU A 133 -8.35 -0.12 -11.38
C LEU A 133 -9.28 -0.56 -12.51
N GLN A 134 -10.35 -1.31 -12.23
CA GLN A 134 -11.36 -1.64 -13.26
C GLN A 134 -12.02 -0.38 -13.82
N ALA A 135 -12.38 0.58 -12.96
CA ALA A 135 -12.94 1.87 -13.38
C ALA A 135 -11.94 2.69 -14.22
N ASP A 136 -10.64 2.56 -13.94
CA ASP A 136 -9.57 3.19 -14.72
C ASP A 136 -9.32 2.49 -16.09
N GLY A 137 -9.84 1.28 -16.31
CA GLY A 137 -9.75 0.55 -17.57
C GLY A 137 -8.96 -0.77 -17.51
N TRP A 138 -8.57 -1.23 -16.33
CA TRP A 138 -7.94 -2.53 -16.14
C TRP A 138 -8.93 -3.69 -16.17
N TYR A 139 -8.47 -4.86 -16.57
CA TYR A 139 -9.19 -6.11 -16.36
C TYR A 139 -8.76 -6.76 -15.05
N LEU A 140 -9.69 -6.93 -14.10
CA LEU A 140 -9.50 -7.86 -13.00
C LEU A 140 -9.71 -9.29 -13.51
N ARG A 141 -8.62 -10.02 -13.75
CA ARG A 141 -8.67 -11.36 -14.33
C ARG A 141 -8.93 -12.45 -13.30
N GLN A 142 -8.19 -12.42 -12.19
CA GLN A 142 -8.24 -13.44 -11.13
C GLN A 142 -7.85 -12.82 -9.79
N ASP A 143 -8.45 -13.34 -8.72
CA ASP A 143 -7.95 -13.22 -7.36
C ASP A 143 -7.17 -14.49 -6.99
N ILE A 144 -5.94 -14.32 -6.49
CA ILE A 144 -5.08 -15.44 -6.12
C ILE A 144 -4.74 -15.32 -4.64
N ILE A 145 -5.13 -16.33 -3.87
CA ILE A 145 -4.95 -16.32 -2.42
C ILE A 145 -3.53 -16.75 -2.08
N TRP A 146 -2.74 -15.81 -1.55
CA TRP A 146 -1.48 -16.16 -0.90
C TRP A 146 -1.75 -16.68 0.53
N HIS A 147 -1.92 -17.99 0.66
CA HIS A 147 -2.03 -18.63 1.97
C HIS A 147 -0.66 -18.68 2.66
N LYS A 148 -0.43 -17.74 3.58
CA LYS A 148 0.81 -17.62 4.35
C LYS A 148 0.58 -18.14 5.79
N PRO A 149 0.88 -19.42 6.09
CA PRO A 149 0.52 -20.04 7.37
C PRO A 149 1.33 -19.52 8.57
N ASN A 150 2.54 -19.01 8.33
CA ASN A 150 3.44 -18.51 9.37
C ASN A 150 3.81 -17.02 9.13
N PRO A 151 2.87 -16.08 9.27
CA PRO A 151 3.19 -14.67 9.19
C PRO A 151 3.97 -14.24 10.44
N MET A 152 5.03 -13.44 10.27
CA MET A 152 5.62 -12.75 11.43
C MET A 152 4.60 -11.74 11.98
N PRO A 153 4.38 -11.68 13.31
CA PRO A 153 3.48 -10.72 13.95
C PRO A 153 3.90 -9.25 13.77
#